data_AF-A0A3D4GWT1-F1
#
_entry.id   AF-A0A3D4GWT1-F1
#
_cell.length_a   1.000
_cell.length_b   1.000
_cell.length_c   1.000
_cell.angle_alpha   90.00
_cell.angle_beta   90.00
_cell.angle_gamma   90.00
#
_symmetry.space_group_name_H-M   'P 1'
#
loop_
_entity.id
_entity.type
_entity.pdbx_description
1 polymer ?
#
loop_
_entity_poly.entity_id
_entity_poly.type
_entity_poly.pdbx_seq_one_letter_code
_entity_poly.pdbx_strand_id
1 'polypeptide(L)'
;MVTLEMTTKLDSPQIPNVETAMSRRYLKIAQKWFPTALSYFEDWTERPDCGHFFGGVHWYGIETATPLQALAAVSTSPEYDENTTGLSMGNLREIVIKSIRYLCFTHDTGPEECVRPDKGLGMPRSWGTKWGERGKGYFPESQCGPTIANMTTAALMLKPHVDDETILMLGNICLDYLDRFGEMEPKSGIYADTQMEENAWTALGLAACYLFLSEHERAGEWEENAKRWMYSACSAPQDRYNQGEIEPGVTVSRLTGKIFTTLPDYMAENHGMVHPGYTSSGVSSVGSLGRIYRMYGRTEPPHAYWNRQEVYNVIKHLTDFTGTPMPTQGMDRLYLGEQHELHSVAHLLLKDPDAGFFERVALDIREKTQESNKGKLIDPEISSKCHEVEDPMEIKESEMIHAISKPYLLHRMMDGEAPDPTTREEIQEKFNGVKLFPHSGFAFHRHTKGQTSLAWRNYVTALPWTREGVHTIGPSRWSMLAKVQVKDKPESHNLVTMRVNEKDDGFAALMENHRAQNSIRQRVLFASLPDGRILSSEKLHAREDCVVERVEQGFLRIINENFPLVEGNCDGQRKYHYPEDSKLFKGFPSTDPADDIIFDLND
;
A
#
# COMPACT_ATOMS: atom_id res chain seq x y z
N MET A 1 21.83 26.36 9.53
CA MET A 1 21.84 25.48 10.71
C MET A 1 20.58 25.81 11.50
N VAL A 2 19.79 24.81 11.86
CA VAL A 2 18.51 25.02 12.55
C VAL A 2 18.75 25.43 14.01
N THR A 3 17.88 26.30 14.54
CA THR A 3 17.80 26.63 15.98
C THR A 3 16.47 26.14 16.54
N LEU A 4 16.39 25.95 17.88
CA LEU A 4 15.14 25.52 18.52
C LEU A 4 13.97 26.50 18.28
N GLU A 5 14.28 27.81 18.16
CA GLU A 5 13.29 28.86 17.88
C GLU A 5 12.62 28.72 16.51
N MET A 6 13.24 28.00 15.56
CA MET A 6 12.67 27.72 14.23
C MET A 6 11.70 26.53 14.25
N THR A 7 11.73 25.71 15.29
CA THR A 7 10.90 24.51 15.42
C THR A 7 9.51 24.85 15.98
N THR A 8 8.54 23.95 15.80
CA THR A 8 7.18 24.13 16.30
C THR A 8 7.11 24.44 17.80
N LYS A 9 6.26 25.40 18.16
CA LYS A 9 5.96 25.77 19.55
C LYS A 9 5.00 24.80 20.26
N LEU A 10 4.48 23.79 19.58
CA LEU A 10 3.59 22.81 20.20
C LEU A 10 4.36 21.93 21.18
N ASP A 11 3.96 21.92 22.45
CA ASP A 11 4.57 21.06 23.48
C ASP A 11 4.03 19.63 23.47
N SER A 12 2.88 19.41 22.82
CA SER A 12 2.23 18.12 22.66
C SER A 12 1.33 18.11 21.42
N PRO A 13 1.04 16.93 20.84
CA PRO A 13 0.12 16.83 19.71
C PRO A 13 -1.34 17.01 20.16
N GLN A 14 -2.19 17.43 19.22
CA GLN A 14 -3.64 17.53 19.42
C GLN A 14 -4.31 16.16 19.21
N ILE A 15 -4.06 15.22 20.13
CA ILE A 15 -4.72 13.90 20.16
C ILE A 15 -5.66 13.85 21.37
N PRO A 16 -6.96 13.56 21.20
CA PRO A 16 -7.90 13.47 22.33
C PRO A 16 -7.51 12.39 23.34
N ASN A 17 -7.54 12.70 24.65
CA ASN A 17 -7.25 11.77 25.75
C ASN A 17 -8.39 10.75 26.03
N VAL A 18 -9.14 10.37 25.00
CA VAL A 18 -10.21 9.39 25.09
C VAL A 18 -10.11 8.43 23.92
N GLU A 19 -10.42 7.16 24.17
CA GLU A 19 -10.51 6.15 23.13
C GLU A 19 -11.94 6.03 22.61
N THR A 20 -12.07 5.87 21.29
CA THR A 20 -13.32 5.56 20.58
C THR A 20 -13.52 4.05 20.52
N ALA A 21 -14.68 3.59 20.03
CA ALA A 21 -14.88 2.15 19.87
C ALA A 21 -13.91 1.56 18.83
N MET A 22 -13.70 2.25 17.71
CA MET A 22 -12.80 1.81 16.64
C MET A 22 -11.32 1.93 17.04
N SER A 23 -10.91 3.02 17.70
CA SER A 23 -9.51 3.16 18.12
C SER A 23 -9.10 2.10 19.13
N ARG A 24 -9.99 1.65 20.04
CA ARG A 24 -9.69 0.51 20.94
C ARG A 24 -9.38 -0.78 20.21
N ARG A 25 -10.02 -1.03 19.06
CA ARG A 25 -9.76 -2.23 18.24
C ARG A 25 -8.34 -2.20 17.68
N TYR A 26 -7.96 -1.09 17.04
CA TYR A 26 -6.60 -0.90 16.54
C TYR A 26 -5.55 -0.89 17.66
N LEU A 27 -5.84 -0.25 18.80
CA LEU A 27 -4.96 -0.24 19.98
C LEU A 27 -4.67 -1.67 20.45
N LYS A 28 -5.69 -2.53 20.55
CA LYS A 28 -5.53 -3.93 20.94
C LYS A 28 -4.62 -4.70 20.00
N ILE A 29 -4.76 -4.49 18.68
CA ILE A 29 -3.89 -5.11 17.68
C ILE A 29 -2.44 -4.62 17.85
N ALA A 30 -2.24 -3.31 17.97
CA ALA A 30 -0.90 -2.74 18.15
C ALA A 30 -0.21 -3.25 19.42
N GLN A 31 -0.90 -3.25 20.57
CA GLN A 31 -0.33 -3.72 21.84
C GLN A 31 0.07 -5.20 21.81
N LYS A 32 -0.72 -6.05 21.14
CA LYS A 32 -0.39 -7.48 20.95
C LYS A 32 0.85 -7.70 20.10
N TRP A 33 1.18 -6.75 19.22
CA TRP A 33 2.34 -6.84 18.34
C TRP A 33 3.65 -6.44 19.03
N PHE A 34 3.61 -5.67 20.13
CA PHE A 34 4.81 -5.11 20.76
C PHE A 34 5.86 -6.15 21.19
N PRO A 35 5.49 -7.34 21.73
CA PRO A 35 6.47 -8.40 21.97
C PRO A 35 7.26 -8.81 20.72
N THR A 36 6.62 -8.77 19.54
CA THR A 36 7.29 -9.00 18.24
C THR A 36 8.26 -7.87 17.93
N ALA A 37 7.84 -6.61 18.07
CA ALA A 37 8.70 -5.44 17.85
C ALA A 37 9.98 -5.53 18.68
N LEU A 38 9.85 -5.86 19.97
CA LEU A 38 10.97 -5.98 20.90
C LEU A 38 11.95 -7.08 20.53
N SER A 39 11.46 -8.17 19.94
CA SER A 39 12.34 -9.25 19.46
C SER A 39 13.26 -8.82 18.30
N TYR A 40 12.96 -7.69 17.66
CA TYR A 40 13.74 -7.11 16.56
C TYR A 40 14.45 -5.79 16.92
N PHE A 41 14.32 -5.30 18.16
CA PHE A 41 14.98 -4.08 18.61
C PHE A 41 16.39 -4.39 19.14
N GLU A 42 17.37 -3.61 18.69
CA GLU A 42 18.76 -3.71 19.13
C GLU A 42 19.31 -2.33 19.45
N ASP A 43 20.08 -2.21 20.54
CA ASP A 43 20.86 -1.01 20.82
C ASP A 43 22.00 -0.88 19.79
N TRP A 44 22.19 0.32 19.25
CA TRP A 44 23.28 0.64 18.32
C TRP A 44 24.46 1.19 19.10
N THR A 45 25.52 0.38 19.26
CA THR A 45 26.61 0.65 20.20
C THR A 45 27.58 1.77 19.77
N GLU A 46 27.47 2.29 18.54
CA GLU A 46 28.35 3.33 18.02
C GLU A 46 28.06 4.71 18.62
N ARG A 47 26.85 4.94 19.13
CA ARG A 47 26.45 6.19 19.82
C ARG A 47 25.60 5.86 21.03
N PRO A 48 25.72 6.63 22.13
CA PRO A 48 24.88 6.43 23.30
C PRO A 48 23.41 6.67 22.97
N ASP A 49 22.54 5.92 23.64
CA ASP A 49 21.08 6.07 23.56
C ASP A 49 20.57 6.02 22.12
N CYS A 50 21.08 5.08 21.33
CA CYS A 50 20.64 4.82 19.97
C CYS A 50 20.25 3.34 19.81
N GLY A 51 19.29 3.05 18.95
CA GLY A 51 18.89 1.68 18.64
C GLY A 51 18.01 1.62 17.39
N HIS A 52 17.85 0.44 16.82
CA HIS A 52 17.12 0.24 15.57
C HIS A 52 16.31 -1.04 15.58
N PHE A 53 15.30 -1.10 14.72
CA PHE A 53 14.52 -2.31 14.50
C PHE A 53 14.98 -3.04 13.23
N PHE A 54 14.79 -4.36 13.18
CA PHE A 54 14.99 -5.20 11.99
C PHE A 54 16.39 -5.05 11.36
N GLY A 55 17.41 -4.84 12.19
CA GLY A 55 18.80 -4.67 11.74
C GLY A 55 19.17 -3.28 11.21
N GLY A 56 18.22 -2.33 11.12
CA GLY A 56 18.51 -0.91 10.86
C GLY A 56 19.09 -0.56 9.48
N VAL A 57 19.10 -1.50 8.54
CA VAL A 57 19.76 -1.36 7.23
C VAL A 57 18.81 -1.48 6.03
N HIS A 58 17.50 -1.38 6.23
CA HIS A 58 16.52 -1.55 5.16
C HIS A 58 16.14 -0.21 4.51
N TRP A 59 16.11 -0.18 3.17
CA TRP A 59 15.71 0.98 2.34
C TRP A 59 16.10 2.34 2.94
N TYR A 60 15.12 3.18 3.29
CA TYR A 60 15.29 4.56 3.74
C TYR A 60 15.09 4.69 5.26
N GLY A 61 15.49 3.66 6.03
CA GLY A 61 15.29 3.60 7.48
C GLY A 61 13.85 3.34 7.92
N ILE A 62 13.00 2.91 6.97
CA ILE A 62 11.56 2.76 7.17
C ILE A 62 11.21 1.64 8.15
N GLU A 63 12.00 0.57 8.18
CA GLU A 63 11.91 -0.56 9.09
C GLU A 63 12.09 -0.18 10.56
N THR A 64 12.82 0.92 10.82
CA THR A 64 12.94 1.51 12.17
C THR A 64 11.89 2.59 12.39
N ALA A 65 11.56 3.37 11.36
CA ALA A 65 10.63 4.48 11.45
C ALA A 65 9.16 4.04 11.66
N THR A 66 8.73 2.92 11.09
CA THR A 66 7.34 2.46 11.26
C THR A 66 7.07 1.86 12.63
N PRO A 67 7.93 1.01 13.25
CA PRO A 67 7.71 0.55 14.61
C PRO A 67 7.81 1.71 15.62
N LEU A 68 8.80 2.61 15.49
CA LEU A 68 8.93 3.72 16.45
C LEU A 68 7.68 4.62 16.43
N GLN A 69 7.08 4.85 15.25
CA GLN A 69 5.86 5.65 15.16
C GLN A 69 4.66 4.93 15.79
N ALA A 70 4.55 3.61 15.62
CA ALA A 70 3.49 2.82 16.25
C ALA A 70 3.61 2.81 17.78
N LEU A 71 4.82 2.62 18.30
CA LEU A 71 5.09 2.73 19.74
C LEU A 71 4.75 4.13 20.25
N ALA A 72 5.22 5.18 19.58
CA ALA A 72 4.91 6.56 19.95
C ALA A 72 3.41 6.83 19.95
N ALA A 73 2.67 6.35 18.95
CA ALA A 73 1.21 6.50 18.87
C ALA A 73 0.51 5.86 20.07
N VAL A 74 0.80 4.59 20.36
CA VAL A 74 0.20 3.85 21.48
C VAL A 74 0.57 4.48 22.83
N SER A 75 1.76 5.08 22.96
CA SER A 75 2.19 5.78 24.19
C SER A 75 1.30 6.97 24.58
N THR A 76 0.52 7.50 23.63
CA THR A 76 -0.45 8.57 23.86
C THR A 76 -1.80 8.07 24.38
N SER A 77 -1.99 6.75 24.50
CA SER A 77 -3.24 6.16 24.98
C SER A 77 -3.35 6.26 26.50
N PRO A 78 -4.48 6.73 27.05
CA PRO A 78 -4.77 6.56 28.48
C PRO A 78 -5.11 5.10 28.84
N GLU A 79 -5.37 4.25 27.85
CA GLU A 79 -5.73 2.83 28.01
C GLU A 79 -4.54 1.89 27.72
N TYR A 80 -3.31 2.41 27.76
CA TYR A 80 -2.10 1.60 27.59
C TYR A 80 -1.99 0.50 28.66
N ASP A 81 -1.79 -0.74 28.24
CA ASP A 81 -1.66 -1.89 29.13
C ASP A 81 -0.25 -2.47 29.13
N GLU A 82 0.49 -2.20 30.20
CA GLU A 82 1.84 -2.74 30.43
C GLU A 82 1.87 -4.28 30.51
N ASN A 83 0.77 -4.91 30.96
CA ASN A 83 0.72 -6.37 31.07
C ASN A 83 0.62 -7.05 29.71
N THR A 84 -0.18 -6.47 28.81
CA THR A 84 -0.34 -6.99 27.44
C THR A 84 0.96 -6.81 26.64
N THR A 85 1.64 -5.68 26.81
CA THR A 85 2.83 -5.32 26.02
C THR A 85 4.13 -5.87 26.59
N GLY A 86 4.16 -6.16 27.90
CA GLY A 86 5.39 -6.50 28.63
C GLY A 86 6.37 -5.32 28.77
N LEU A 87 5.91 -4.09 28.52
CA LEU A 87 6.72 -2.87 28.56
C LEU A 87 6.12 -1.81 29.47
N SER A 88 6.95 -1.28 30.36
CA SER A 88 6.59 -0.05 31.07
C SER A 88 6.51 1.12 30.08
N MET A 89 5.67 2.10 30.40
CA MET A 89 5.57 3.34 29.61
C MET A 89 6.93 4.05 29.49
N GLY A 90 7.76 4.01 30.54
CA GLY A 90 9.11 4.59 30.52
C GLY A 90 10.04 3.91 29.51
N ASN A 91 10.09 2.57 29.52
CA ASN A 91 10.92 1.79 28.61
C ASN A 91 10.45 1.95 27.15
N LEU A 92 9.13 2.02 26.93
CA LEU A 92 8.58 2.28 25.60
C LEU A 92 9.09 3.62 25.05
N ARG A 93 9.02 4.69 25.85
CA ARG A 93 9.49 6.02 25.45
C ARG A 93 10.98 6.02 25.15
N GLU A 94 11.78 5.35 25.98
CA GLU A 94 13.22 5.19 25.77
C GLU A 94 13.52 4.55 24.41
N ILE A 95 12.86 3.43 24.08
CA ILE A 95 13.03 2.73 22.80
C ILE A 95 12.71 3.64 21.60
N VAL A 96 11.62 4.41 21.68
CA VAL A 96 11.25 5.35 20.62
C VAL A 96 12.32 6.44 20.44
N ILE A 97 12.80 7.03 21.54
CA ILE A 97 13.84 8.07 21.49
C ILE A 97 15.14 7.52 20.92
N LYS A 98 15.57 6.32 21.36
CA LYS A 98 16.73 5.62 20.80
C LYS A 98 16.62 5.40 19.30
N SER A 99 15.43 5.07 18.83
CA SER A 99 15.14 4.87 17.40
C SER A 99 15.22 6.16 16.60
N ILE A 100 14.69 7.27 17.14
CA ILE A 100 14.82 8.59 16.51
C ILE A 100 16.29 8.99 16.43
N ARG A 101 17.04 8.83 17.53
CA ARG A 101 18.47 9.17 17.58
C ARG A 101 19.29 8.38 16.56
N TYR A 102 19.07 7.06 16.47
CA TYR A 102 19.70 6.23 15.46
C TYR A 102 19.48 6.76 14.03
N LEU A 103 18.23 7.03 13.67
CA LEU A 103 17.89 7.59 12.36
C LEU A 103 18.50 8.98 12.16
N CYS A 104 18.54 9.83 13.20
CA CYS A 104 19.20 11.12 13.13
C CYS A 104 20.71 11.02 12.83
N PHE A 105 21.44 10.11 13.51
CA PHE A 105 22.88 9.93 13.31
C PHE A 105 23.20 9.30 11.94
N THR A 106 22.36 8.38 11.47
CA THR A 106 22.58 7.63 10.22
C THR A 106 22.01 8.32 8.97
N HIS A 107 21.46 9.53 9.10
CA HIS A 107 21.08 10.37 7.96
C HIS A 107 22.29 11.11 7.35
N ASP A 108 22.15 11.59 6.12
CA ASP A 108 23.14 12.39 5.36
C ASP A 108 23.48 13.75 5.99
N THR A 109 22.70 14.20 6.97
CA THR A 109 22.96 15.40 7.79
C THR A 109 23.64 15.08 9.12
N GLY A 110 23.70 13.80 9.50
CA GLY A 110 24.43 13.34 10.68
C GLY A 110 25.94 13.28 10.44
N PRO A 111 26.74 13.00 11.48
CA PRO A 111 28.20 12.89 11.38
C PRO A 111 28.62 11.88 10.29
N GLU A 112 29.68 12.17 9.54
CA GLU A 112 30.10 11.38 8.37
C GLU A 112 30.36 9.91 8.71
N GLU A 113 30.96 9.67 9.88
CA GLU A 113 31.30 8.35 10.40
C GLU A 113 30.09 7.53 10.88
N CYS A 114 28.95 8.17 11.14
CA CYS A 114 27.75 7.49 11.63
C CYS A 114 26.97 6.88 10.46
N VAL A 115 27.33 5.67 10.04
CA VAL A 115 26.60 4.92 9.01
C VAL A 115 25.75 3.81 9.62
N ARG A 116 24.79 3.29 8.83
CA ARG A 116 24.02 2.11 9.21
C ARG A 116 24.92 0.87 9.36
N PRO A 117 24.51 -0.17 10.10
CA PRO A 117 25.26 -1.42 10.23
C PRO A 117 25.74 -2.01 8.89
N ASP A 118 26.82 -2.79 8.95
CA ASP A 118 27.46 -3.43 7.78
C ASP A 118 26.80 -4.76 7.36
N LYS A 119 25.74 -5.15 8.08
CA LYS A 119 24.92 -6.35 7.86
C LYS A 119 23.54 -6.14 8.49
N GLY A 120 22.53 -6.85 8.00
CA GLY A 120 21.19 -6.90 8.61
C GLY A 120 20.13 -7.43 7.66
N LEU A 121 18.86 -7.21 7.98
CA LEU A 121 17.74 -7.61 7.13
C LEU A 121 17.55 -6.54 6.04
N GLY A 122 17.66 -6.94 4.77
CA GLY A 122 17.57 -6.05 3.62
C GLY A 122 18.72 -6.25 2.61
N MET A 123 18.68 -5.49 1.53
CA MET A 123 19.68 -5.65 0.46
C MET A 123 21.09 -5.21 0.88
N PRO A 124 22.15 -5.93 0.49
CA PRO A 124 23.53 -5.53 0.78
C PRO A 124 23.92 -4.12 0.34
N ARG A 125 23.23 -3.55 -0.65
CA ARG A 125 23.48 -2.18 -1.15
C ARG A 125 23.24 -1.07 -0.13
N SER A 126 22.46 -1.32 0.92
CA SER A 126 22.14 -0.33 1.96
C SER A 126 23.04 -0.44 3.20
N TRP A 127 23.84 -1.51 3.31
CA TRP A 127 24.73 -1.72 4.45
C TRP A 127 25.88 -0.73 4.46
N GLY A 128 26.24 -0.19 5.63
CA GLY A 128 27.33 0.78 5.76
C GLY A 128 27.08 2.11 5.04
N THR A 129 25.83 2.45 4.72
CA THR A 129 25.45 3.69 4.02
C THR A 129 24.55 4.58 4.86
N LYS A 130 24.39 5.85 4.46
CA LYS A 130 23.37 6.77 4.97
C LYS A 130 22.02 6.50 4.31
N TRP A 131 20.91 6.82 4.99
CA TRP A 131 19.55 6.52 4.50
C TRP A 131 18.83 7.69 3.81
N GLY A 132 19.34 8.93 3.88
CA GLY A 132 18.71 10.11 3.29
C GLY A 132 18.90 10.25 1.78
N GLU A 133 19.73 9.39 1.20
CA GLU A 133 19.90 9.17 -0.25
C GLU A 133 20.26 10.43 -1.05
N ARG A 134 20.88 11.42 -0.40
CA ARG A 134 21.18 12.72 -1.02
C ARG A 134 21.99 12.52 -2.31
N GLY A 135 21.48 13.04 -3.42
CA GLY A 135 22.15 13.01 -4.72
C GLY A 135 21.95 11.70 -5.50
N LYS A 136 21.11 10.76 -5.04
CA LYS A 136 20.79 9.53 -5.77
C LYS A 136 19.59 9.68 -6.72
N GLY A 137 19.02 10.89 -6.80
CA GLY A 137 17.97 11.24 -7.75
C GLY A 137 16.57 11.16 -7.14
N TYR A 138 15.58 11.58 -7.93
CA TYR A 138 14.22 11.81 -7.43
C TYR A 138 13.61 10.58 -6.74
N PHE A 139 13.68 9.40 -7.38
CA PHE A 139 13.01 8.20 -6.86
C PHE A 139 13.53 7.77 -5.47
N PRO A 140 14.85 7.53 -5.25
CA PRO A 140 15.36 7.21 -3.91
C PRO A 140 15.09 8.31 -2.88
N GLU A 141 15.27 9.58 -3.27
CA GLU A 141 15.15 10.70 -2.35
C GLU A 141 13.70 10.97 -1.91
N SER A 142 12.72 10.78 -2.81
CA SER A 142 11.30 10.98 -2.49
C SER A 142 10.81 10.02 -1.39
N GLN A 143 11.37 8.81 -1.34
CA GLN A 143 10.97 7.75 -0.41
C GLN A 143 11.46 7.98 1.02
N CYS A 144 12.33 8.96 1.26
CA CYS A 144 12.69 9.38 2.62
C CYS A 144 11.54 10.13 3.32
N GLY A 145 10.56 10.67 2.58
CA GLY A 145 9.44 11.46 3.13
C GLY A 145 8.64 10.74 4.24
N PRO A 146 8.16 9.50 4.01
CA PRO A 146 7.49 8.69 5.04
C PRO A 146 8.33 8.46 6.31
N THR A 147 9.63 8.18 6.17
CA THR A 147 10.55 8.04 7.33
C THR A 147 10.59 9.33 8.14
N ILE A 148 10.80 10.47 7.48
CA ILE A 148 10.85 11.79 8.15
C ILE A 148 9.53 12.10 8.84
N ALA A 149 8.39 11.85 8.19
CA ALA A 149 7.07 12.05 8.76
C ALA A 149 6.82 11.21 10.03
N ASN A 150 7.32 9.98 10.05
CA ASN A 150 7.24 9.12 11.23
C ASN A 150 8.14 9.61 12.36
N MET A 151 9.35 10.09 12.05
CA MET A 151 10.26 10.68 13.04
C MET A 151 9.69 11.96 13.66
N THR A 152 9.22 12.91 12.86
CA THR A 152 8.71 14.20 13.35
C THR A 152 7.42 14.06 14.16
N THR A 153 6.51 13.17 13.75
CA THR A 153 5.30 12.92 14.53
C THR A 153 5.57 12.16 15.83
N ALA A 154 6.51 11.22 15.84
CA ALA A 154 6.95 10.54 17.06
C ALA A 154 7.64 11.51 18.03
N ALA A 155 8.52 12.37 17.53
CA ALA A 155 9.16 13.42 18.33
C ALA A 155 8.12 14.37 18.92
N LEU A 156 7.08 14.77 18.18
CA LEU A 156 6.00 15.60 18.71
C LEU A 156 5.21 14.89 19.81
N MET A 157 4.85 13.61 19.62
CA MET A 157 4.12 12.82 20.64
C MET A 157 4.90 12.68 21.95
N LEU A 158 6.22 12.70 21.89
CA LEU A 158 7.10 12.54 23.04
C LEU A 158 7.89 13.81 23.39
N LYS A 159 7.52 14.98 22.87
CA LYS A 159 8.37 16.19 22.89
C LYS A 159 8.96 16.52 24.27
N PRO A 160 8.23 16.43 25.40
CA PRO A 160 8.80 16.69 26.74
C PRO A 160 9.94 15.75 27.17
N HIS A 161 10.15 14.65 26.44
CA HIS A 161 11.15 13.62 26.71
C HIS A 161 12.27 13.58 25.65
N VAL A 162 12.14 14.32 24.55
CA VAL A 162 13.18 14.38 23.51
C VAL A 162 14.14 15.50 23.84
N ASP A 163 15.44 15.20 23.88
CA ASP A 163 16.48 16.19 24.18
C ASP A 163 16.70 17.18 23.01
N ASP A 164 17.26 18.34 23.34
CA ASP A 164 17.49 19.43 22.38
C ASP A 164 18.42 19.03 21.23
N GLU A 165 19.43 18.18 21.47
CA GLU A 165 20.32 17.69 20.42
C GLU A 165 19.51 16.90 19.38
N THR A 166 18.68 15.97 19.84
CA THR A 166 17.81 15.17 18.97
C THR A 166 16.83 16.04 18.17
N ILE A 167 16.21 17.05 18.80
CA ILE A 167 15.32 18.00 18.12
C ILE A 167 16.07 18.81 17.04
N LEU A 168 17.28 19.28 17.34
CA LEU A 168 18.10 20.02 16.38
C LEU A 168 18.57 19.15 15.21
N MET A 169 18.97 17.90 15.47
CA MET A 169 19.32 16.94 14.41
C MET A 169 18.13 16.68 13.49
N LEU A 170 16.96 16.43 14.05
CA LEU A 170 15.72 16.22 13.29
C LEU A 170 15.33 17.48 12.50
N GLY A 171 15.51 18.67 13.08
CA GLY A 171 15.34 19.94 12.38
C GLY A 171 16.26 20.07 11.16
N ASN A 172 17.53 19.67 11.28
CA ASN A 172 18.47 19.68 10.15
C ASN A 172 18.06 18.68 9.05
N ILE A 173 17.49 17.52 9.39
CA ILE A 173 16.91 16.59 8.41
C ILE A 173 15.73 17.24 7.68
N CYS A 174 14.84 17.89 8.43
CA CYS A 174 13.68 18.58 7.85
C CYS A 174 14.12 19.68 6.89
N LEU A 175 15.11 20.50 7.29
CA LEU A 175 15.65 21.57 6.45
C LEU A 175 16.32 21.02 5.20
N ASP A 176 17.12 19.95 5.30
CA ASP A 176 17.73 19.30 4.14
C ASP A 176 16.68 18.81 3.13
N TYR A 177 15.61 18.17 3.60
CA TYR A 177 14.55 17.69 2.71
C TYR A 177 13.80 18.85 2.04
N LEU A 178 13.53 19.92 2.80
CA LEU A 178 12.88 21.14 2.28
C LEU A 178 13.78 21.88 1.28
N ASP A 179 15.09 21.92 1.47
CA ASP A 179 16.01 22.55 0.52
C ASP A 179 16.08 21.76 -0.81
N ARG A 180 15.93 20.43 -0.76
CA ARG A 180 15.93 19.58 -1.96
C ARG A 180 14.63 19.61 -2.74
N PHE A 181 13.49 19.57 -2.04
CA PHE A 181 12.17 19.42 -2.66
C PHE A 181 11.30 20.67 -2.62
N GLY A 182 11.63 21.66 -1.79
CA GLY A 182 10.86 22.88 -1.55
C GLY A 182 10.71 23.78 -2.78
N GLU A 183 11.63 23.66 -3.74
CA GLU A 183 11.58 24.37 -5.03
C GLU A 183 11.46 23.41 -6.22
N MET A 184 11.37 22.09 -5.98
CA MET A 184 11.24 21.10 -7.03
C MET A 184 9.80 21.02 -7.53
N GLU A 185 9.67 20.98 -8.86
CA GLU A 185 8.41 20.71 -9.55
C GLU A 185 7.96 19.25 -9.39
N PRO A 186 6.66 18.98 -9.09
CA PRO A 186 6.10 17.63 -9.08
C PRO A 186 6.36 16.86 -10.37
N LYS A 187 6.54 15.54 -10.26
CA LYS A 187 6.76 14.68 -11.44
C LYS A 187 5.43 14.25 -12.06
N SER A 188 5.50 13.90 -13.34
CA SER A 188 4.36 13.40 -14.11
C SER A 188 4.66 12.04 -14.71
N GLY A 189 3.66 11.17 -14.71
CA GLY A 189 3.64 9.89 -15.40
C GLY A 189 2.19 9.45 -15.67
N ILE A 190 1.96 8.70 -16.74
CA ILE A 190 0.61 8.15 -17.04
C ILE A 190 0.67 6.65 -17.33
N TYR A 191 1.69 6.19 -18.05
CA TYR A 191 1.84 4.78 -18.42
C TYR A 191 3.17 4.22 -17.93
N ALA A 192 3.18 2.93 -17.61
CA ALA A 192 4.24 2.16 -16.97
C ALA A 192 4.57 2.56 -15.52
N ASP A 193 4.56 3.87 -15.25
CA ASP A 193 4.81 4.49 -13.97
C ASP A 193 4.08 5.84 -13.94
N THR A 194 3.05 5.97 -13.11
CA THR A 194 2.25 7.19 -13.03
C THR A 194 2.81 8.25 -12.09
N GLN A 195 3.88 8.00 -11.34
CA GLN A 195 4.43 8.94 -10.36
C GLN A 195 3.44 9.37 -9.24
N MET A 196 2.30 8.67 -9.09
CA MET A 196 1.33 8.93 -8.02
C MET A 196 1.97 8.78 -6.65
N GLU A 197 2.70 7.69 -6.48
CA GLU A 197 3.23 7.25 -5.21
C GLU A 197 4.41 8.12 -4.76
N GLU A 198 5.35 8.42 -5.65
CA GLU A 198 6.49 9.29 -5.37
C GLU A 198 6.06 10.73 -5.07
N ASN A 199 5.07 11.25 -5.80
CA ASN A 199 4.50 12.56 -5.48
C ASN A 199 3.80 12.55 -4.11
N ALA A 200 3.13 11.45 -3.75
CA ALA A 200 2.49 11.30 -2.45
C ALA A 200 3.50 11.23 -1.29
N TRP A 201 4.58 10.46 -1.45
CA TRP A 201 5.67 10.39 -0.48
C TRP A 201 6.36 11.74 -0.29
N THR A 202 6.61 12.46 -1.39
CA THR A 202 7.22 13.79 -1.36
C THR A 202 6.30 14.81 -0.68
N ALA A 203 5.01 14.81 -1.01
CA ALA A 203 4.02 15.67 -0.36
C ALA A 203 3.98 15.44 1.16
N LEU A 204 4.05 14.18 1.59
CA LEU A 204 4.07 13.79 3.00
C LEU A 204 5.34 14.30 3.71
N GLY A 205 6.51 14.11 3.10
CA GLY A 205 7.79 14.60 3.64
C GLY A 205 7.79 16.12 3.78
N LEU A 206 7.40 16.85 2.72
CA LEU A 206 7.29 18.30 2.75
C LEU A 206 6.36 18.78 3.87
N ALA A 207 5.17 18.17 3.99
CA ALA A 207 4.20 18.50 5.03
C ALA A 207 4.76 18.33 6.44
N ALA A 208 5.37 17.17 6.70
CA ALA A 208 6.00 16.88 7.98
C ALA A 208 7.10 17.88 8.32
N CYS A 209 7.98 18.19 7.36
CA CYS A 209 9.12 19.07 7.56
C CYS A 209 8.70 20.52 7.83
N TYR A 210 7.82 21.09 7.00
CA TYR A 210 7.44 22.49 7.16
C TYR A 210 6.59 22.72 8.43
N LEU A 211 5.80 21.71 8.85
CA LEU A 211 5.08 21.76 10.13
C LEU A 211 6.03 21.66 11.32
N PHE A 212 7.06 20.81 11.24
CA PHE A 212 8.08 20.73 12.27
C PHE A 212 8.88 22.04 12.38
N LEU A 213 9.17 22.69 11.26
CA LEU A 213 9.86 23.99 11.18
C LEU A 213 8.88 25.18 11.03
N SER A 214 7.73 25.13 11.70
CA SER A 214 6.65 26.11 11.50
C SER A 214 7.00 27.56 11.87
N GLU A 215 8.07 27.76 12.65
CA GLU A 215 8.55 29.09 13.06
C GLU A 215 9.70 29.60 12.17
N HIS A 216 10.11 28.84 11.16
CA HIS A 216 11.09 29.27 10.18
C HIS A 216 10.50 30.35 9.24
N GLU A 217 11.30 31.33 8.84
CA GLU A 217 10.84 32.45 8.00
C GLU A 217 10.29 32.03 6.62
N ARG A 218 10.77 30.89 6.09
CA ARG A 218 10.32 30.29 4.83
C ARG A 218 9.14 29.31 4.97
N ALA A 219 8.59 29.09 6.16
CA ALA A 219 7.56 28.07 6.38
C ALA A 219 6.34 28.22 5.45
N GLY A 220 5.91 29.46 5.18
CA GLY A 220 4.81 29.74 4.26
C GLY A 220 5.12 29.38 2.80
N GLU A 221 6.35 29.61 2.34
CA GLU A 221 6.80 29.23 0.99
C GLU A 221 6.76 27.71 0.81
N TRP A 222 7.29 26.99 1.80
CA TRP A 222 7.29 25.54 1.80
C TRP A 222 5.89 24.94 1.87
N GLU A 223 4.97 25.57 2.61
CA GLU A 223 3.57 25.16 2.66
C GLU A 223 2.89 25.28 1.28
N GLU A 224 3.09 26.38 0.57
CA GLU A 224 2.53 26.58 -0.77
C GLU A 224 3.08 25.54 -1.76
N ASN A 225 4.36 25.21 -1.69
CA ASN A 225 4.92 24.13 -2.50
C ASN A 225 4.33 22.77 -2.10
N ALA A 226 4.23 22.46 -0.80
CA ALA A 226 3.65 21.21 -0.32
C ALA A 226 2.21 21.01 -0.82
N LYS A 227 1.37 22.06 -0.83
CA LYS A 227 0.02 22.03 -1.42
C LYS A 227 0.04 21.61 -2.88
N ARG A 228 1.00 22.10 -3.67
CA ARG A 228 1.15 21.74 -5.08
C ARG A 228 1.48 20.25 -5.26
N TRP A 229 2.36 19.71 -4.42
CA TRP A 229 2.68 18.27 -4.40
C TRP A 229 1.48 17.42 -4.00
N MET A 230 0.74 17.83 -2.97
CA MET A 230 -0.49 17.16 -2.52
C MET A 230 -1.54 17.07 -3.65
N TYR A 231 -1.80 18.17 -4.34
CA TYR A 231 -2.69 18.21 -5.50
C TYR A 231 -2.21 17.24 -6.59
N SER A 232 -0.91 17.32 -6.92
CA SER A 232 -0.33 16.62 -8.07
C SER A 232 -0.35 15.11 -7.92
N ALA A 233 -0.42 14.56 -6.71
CA ALA A 233 -0.41 13.11 -6.49
C ALA A 233 -1.60 12.36 -7.13
N CYS A 234 -2.75 12.99 -7.38
CA CYS A 234 -3.85 12.38 -8.19
C CYS A 234 -4.37 13.32 -9.28
N SER A 235 -3.45 14.01 -9.95
CA SER A 235 -3.79 14.83 -11.11
C SER A 235 -4.15 13.96 -12.31
N ALA A 236 -5.31 14.22 -12.93
CA ALA A 236 -5.82 13.45 -14.05
C ALA A 236 -5.74 14.24 -15.37
N PRO A 237 -5.62 13.58 -16.54
CA PRO A 237 -5.56 14.28 -17.83
C PRO A 237 -6.73 15.26 -18.10
N GLN A 238 -7.91 14.96 -17.57
CA GLN A 238 -9.12 15.77 -17.72
C GLN A 238 -9.06 17.08 -16.91
N ASP A 239 -8.29 17.12 -15.83
CA ASP A 239 -8.19 18.29 -14.94
C ASP A 239 -7.61 19.51 -15.67
N ARG A 240 -6.81 19.27 -16.71
CA ARG A 240 -6.21 20.32 -17.55
C ARG A 240 -7.23 21.29 -18.14
N TYR A 241 -8.47 20.88 -18.32
CA TYR A 241 -9.52 21.72 -18.87
C TYR A 241 -10.51 22.25 -17.82
N ASN A 242 -10.34 21.88 -16.55
CA ASN A 242 -11.21 22.33 -15.47
C ASN A 242 -10.81 23.74 -15.00
N GLN A 243 -11.68 24.72 -15.25
CA GLN A 243 -11.47 26.12 -14.84
C GLN A 243 -12.07 26.43 -13.45
N GLY A 244 -12.58 25.43 -12.74
CA GLY A 244 -12.99 25.58 -11.35
C GLY A 244 -11.80 25.98 -10.47
N GLU A 245 -12.09 26.70 -9.39
CA GLU A 245 -11.10 27.15 -8.42
C GLU A 245 -11.04 26.17 -7.23
N ILE A 246 -9.83 25.81 -6.82
CA ILE A 246 -9.61 25.07 -5.56
C ILE A 246 -9.43 26.04 -4.38
N GLU A 247 -8.83 27.18 -4.66
CA GLU A 247 -8.68 28.34 -3.79
C GLU A 247 -8.85 29.60 -4.66
N PRO A 248 -9.26 30.75 -4.10
CA PRO A 248 -9.51 31.96 -4.87
C PRO A 248 -8.34 32.33 -5.81
N GLY A 249 -8.59 32.41 -7.12
CA GLY A 249 -7.57 32.73 -8.12
C GLY A 249 -6.61 31.59 -8.49
N VAL A 250 -6.81 30.38 -7.97
CA VAL A 250 -6.05 29.17 -8.30
C VAL A 250 -6.98 28.14 -8.93
N THR A 251 -6.94 28.05 -10.26
CA THR A 251 -7.74 27.08 -11.00
C THR A 251 -7.10 25.70 -11.02
N VAL A 252 -7.95 24.68 -11.12
CA VAL A 252 -7.55 23.28 -11.31
C VAL A 252 -6.62 23.15 -12.52
N SER A 253 -7.03 23.67 -13.68
CA SER A 253 -6.25 23.69 -14.92
C SER A 253 -4.84 24.28 -14.74
N ARG A 254 -4.72 25.36 -13.95
CA ARG A 254 -3.42 25.99 -13.65
C ARG A 254 -2.53 25.07 -12.80
N LEU A 255 -3.09 24.42 -11.78
CA LEU A 255 -2.34 23.49 -10.93
C LEU A 255 -1.96 22.20 -11.67
N THR A 256 -2.86 21.65 -12.48
CA THR A 256 -2.57 20.47 -13.31
C THR A 256 -1.44 20.76 -14.27
N GLY A 257 -1.53 21.85 -15.05
CA GLY A 257 -0.55 22.17 -16.10
C GLY A 257 -0.30 20.98 -17.04
N LYS A 258 0.89 20.37 -16.92
CA LYS A 258 1.30 19.15 -17.65
C LYS A 258 1.65 17.99 -16.71
N ILE A 259 1.21 18.08 -15.45
CA ILE A 259 1.42 17.07 -14.44
C ILE A 259 0.16 16.22 -14.37
N PHE A 260 0.33 14.96 -14.74
CA PHE A 260 -0.66 13.90 -14.66
C PHE A 260 -0.02 12.75 -13.90
N THR A 261 -0.76 12.16 -12.98
CA THR A 261 -0.33 11.01 -12.16
C THR A 261 -1.36 9.91 -12.02
N THR A 262 -2.44 10.01 -12.78
CA THR A 262 -3.43 8.96 -12.91
C THR A 262 -3.69 8.66 -14.38
N LEU A 263 -4.17 7.45 -14.64
CA LEU A 263 -4.88 7.17 -15.88
C LEU A 263 -6.19 7.98 -15.92
N PRO A 264 -6.77 8.23 -17.10
CA PRO A 264 -8.07 8.90 -17.21
C PRO A 264 -9.22 8.22 -16.45
N ASP A 265 -9.08 6.95 -16.06
CA ASP A 265 -10.02 6.24 -15.18
C ASP A 265 -9.56 6.17 -13.71
N TYR A 266 -8.67 7.09 -13.30
CA TYR A 266 -8.18 7.30 -11.94
C TYR A 266 -7.40 6.15 -11.29
N MET A 267 -7.02 5.14 -12.08
CA MET A 267 -6.11 4.09 -11.64
C MET A 267 -4.65 4.54 -11.78
N ALA A 268 -3.75 3.91 -11.02
CA ALA A 268 -2.31 4.08 -11.14
C ALA A 268 -1.67 2.88 -11.85
N GLU A 269 -0.63 3.16 -12.65
CA GLU A 269 0.31 2.15 -13.14
C GLU A 269 1.62 2.29 -12.39
N ASN A 270 2.15 1.17 -11.90
CA ASN A 270 3.53 1.07 -11.45
C ASN A 270 4.07 -0.31 -11.84
N HIS A 271 5.39 -0.45 -11.98
CA HIS A 271 6.05 -1.67 -12.42
C HIS A 271 5.45 -2.26 -13.71
N GLY A 272 4.92 -1.40 -14.57
CA GLY A 272 4.25 -1.79 -15.80
C GLY A 272 2.90 -2.51 -15.61
N MET A 273 2.19 -2.34 -14.49
CA MET A 273 0.83 -2.85 -14.29
C MET A 273 -0.09 -1.85 -13.60
N VAL A 274 -1.39 -1.99 -13.87
CA VAL A 274 -2.43 -1.38 -13.05
C VAL A 274 -2.66 -2.27 -11.83
N HIS A 275 -2.41 -1.73 -10.65
CA HIS A 275 -2.58 -2.45 -9.38
C HIS A 275 -3.35 -1.58 -8.37
N PRO A 276 -4.36 -2.13 -7.67
CA PRO A 276 -5.07 -1.40 -6.63
C PRO A 276 -4.16 -0.92 -5.49
N GLY A 277 -3.10 -1.68 -5.17
CA GLY A 277 -2.12 -1.30 -4.12
C GLY A 277 -1.27 -0.07 -4.47
N TYR A 278 -0.97 0.19 -5.75
CA TYR A 278 -0.31 1.45 -6.14
C TYR A 278 -1.33 2.59 -6.26
N THR A 279 -2.55 2.25 -6.68
CA THR A 279 -3.65 3.20 -6.77
C THR A 279 -4.06 3.70 -5.37
N SER A 280 -3.95 2.84 -4.35
CA SER A 280 -4.27 3.18 -2.97
C SER A 280 -3.32 4.21 -2.38
N SER A 281 -2.08 4.33 -2.86
CA SER A 281 -1.11 5.36 -2.43
C SER A 281 -1.70 6.77 -2.56
N GLY A 282 -2.55 7.02 -3.56
CA GLY A 282 -3.27 8.29 -3.69
C GLY A 282 -4.25 8.58 -2.55
N VAL A 283 -4.92 7.56 -2.00
CA VAL A 283 -5.87 7.70 -0.89
C VAL A 283 -5.14 7.67 0.46
N SER A 284 -4.28 6.68 0.68
CA SER A 284 -3.53 6.49 1.93
C SER A 284 -2.63 7.69 2.27
N SER A 285 -2.16 8.44 1.27
CA SER A 285 -1.42 9.68 1.50
C SER A 285 -2.27 10.73 2.22
N VAL A 286 -3.57 10.82 1.93
CA VAL A 286 -4.50 11.73 2.63
C VAL A 286 -4.61 11.34 4.10
N GLY A 287 -4.63 10.04 4.40
CA GLY A 287 -4.59 9.53 5.78
C GLY A 287 -3.37 9.99 6.54
N SER A 288 -2.20 9.89 5.89
CA SER A 288 -0.92 10.29 6.48
C SER A 288 -0.85 11.82 6.67
N LEU A 289 -1.30 12.60 5.69
CA LEU A 289 -1.42 14.05 5.79
C LEU A 289 -2.39 14.44 6.89
N GLY A 290 -3.62 13.91 6.88
CA GLY A 290 -4.64 14.20 7.86
C GLY A 290 -4.18 13.95 9.28
N ARG A 291 -3.55 12.79 9.51
CA ARG A 291 -2.91 12.49 10.80
C ARG A 291 -1.96 13.61 11.25
N ILE A 292 -1.05 14.04 10.37
CA ILE A 292 -0.06 15.07 10.71
C ILE A 292 -0.75 16.42 10.96
N TYR A 293 -1.56 16.93 10.03
CA TYR A 293 -2.23 18.22 10.20
C TYR A 293 -3.06 18.26 11.48
N ARG A 294 -3.85 17.22 11.76
CA ARG A 294 -4.67 17.14 12.98
C ARG A 294 -3.82 17.10 14.24
N MET A 295 -2.71 16.36 14.27
CA MET A 295 -1.77 16.39 15.40
C MET A 295 -1.19 17.78 15.66
N TYR A 296 -1.02 18.60 14.62
CA TYR A 296 -0.57 19.99 14.73
C TYR A 296 -1.73 20.98 15.00
N GLY A 297 -2.97 20.50 15.18
CA GLY A 297 -4.14 21.35 15.38
C GLY A 297 -4.56 22.14 14.13
N ARG A 298 -4.17 21.68 12.94
CA ARG A 298 -4.46 22.31 11.66
C ARG A 298 -5.44 21.48 10.84
N THR A 299 -6.16 22.15 9.96
CA THR A 299 -6.97 21.50 8.92
C THR A 299 -6.11 21.22 7.69
N GLU A 300 -6.35 20.10 7.03
CA GLU A 300 -5.68 19.74 5.79
C GLU A 300 -6.09 20.70 4.67
N PRO A 301 -5.17 21.10 3.76
CA PRO A 301 -5.53 21.94 2.63
C PRO A 301 -6.43 21.17 1.64
N PRO A 302 -7.35 21.85 0.93
CA PRO A 302 -8.24 21.20 -0.05
C PRO A 302 -7.47 20.46 -1.16
N HIS A 303 -6.25 20.91 -1.45
CA HIS A 303 -5.29 20.27 -2.35
C HIS A 303 -5.05 18.78 -2.05
N ALA A 304 -5.04 18.39 -0.76
CA ALA A 304 -4.86 17.00 -0.36
C ALA A 304 -5.99 16.08 -0.81
N TYR A 305 -7.18 16.62 -1.09
CA TYR A 305 -8.38 15.86 -1.42
C TYR A 305 -8.67 15.77 -2.92
N TRP A 306 -7.90 16.48 -3.75
CA TRP A 306 -8.16 16.55 -5.19
C TRP A 306 -8.16 15.15 -5.84
N ASN A 307 -9.26 14.79 -6.52
CA ASN A 307 -9.54 13.48 -7.12
C ASN A 307 -9.44 12.26 -6.19
N ARG A 308 -9.27 12.42 -4.87
CA ARG A 308 -9.08 11.28 -3.95
C ARG A 308 -10.33 10.43 -3.81
N GLN A 309 -11.50 11.05 -3.87
CA GLN A 309 -12.77 10.35 -3.94
C GLN A 309 -12.92 9.56 -5.25
N GLU A 310 -12.45 10.09 -6.39
CA GLU A 310 -12.50 9.38 -7.67
C GLU A 310 -11.59 8.15 -7.68
N VAL A 311 -10.37 8.29 -7.15
CA VAL A 311 -9.44 7.18 -6.93
C VAL A 311 -10.05 6.13 -5.99
N TYR A 312 -10.65 6.56 -4.87
CA TYR A 312 -11.30 5.62 -3.97
C TYR A 312 -12.52 4.94 -4.60
N ASN A 313 -13.31 5.66 -5.41
CA ASN A 313 -14.47 5.12 -6.12
C ASN A 313 -14.11 3.98 -7.06
N VAL A 314 -12.93 4.01 -7.67
CA VAL A 314 -12.46 2.90 -8.50
C VAL A 314 -11.95 1.74 -7.65
N ILE A 315 -11.18 2.00 -6.60
CA ILE A 315 -10.68 0.96 -5.68
C ILE A 315 -11.84 0.20 -5.03
N LYS A 316 -12.82 0.89 -4.43
CA LYS A 316 -13.93 0.25 -3.71
C LYS A 316 -14.78 -0.64 -4.62
N HIS A 317 -14.85 -0.30 -5.91
CA HIS A 317 -15.51 -1.14 -6.90
C HIS A 317 -14.75 -2.46 -7.11
N LEU A 318 -13.43 -2.50 -6.94
CA LEU A 318 -12.61 -3.70 -7.04
C LEU A 318 -12.54 -4.49 -5.72
N THR A 319 -13.05 -3.94 -4.61
CA THR A 319 -12.96 -4.52 -3.26
C THR A 319 -13.93 -5.67 -3.02
N ASP A 320 -13.42 -6.85 -2.71
CA ASP A 320 -14.23 -8.02 -2.35
C ASP A 320 -14.93 -7.89 -0.97
N PHE A 321 -15.63 -8.94 -0.55
CA PHE A 321 -16.30 -8.96 0.77
C PHE A 321 -15.35 -9.24 1.95
N THR A 322 -14.04 -9.30 1.72
CA THR A 322 -13.01 -9.30 2.77
C THR A 322 -12.46 -7.89 3.03
N GLY A 323 -12.87 -6.90 2.22
CA GLY A 323 -12.26 -5.57 2.25
C GLY A 323 -10.92 -5.52 1.52
N THR A 324 -10.69 -6.42 0.56
CA THR A 324 -9.47 -6.46 -0.24
C THR A 324 -9.75 -6.09 -1.70
N PRO A 325 -9.14 -5.01 -2.23
CA PRO A 325 -9.17 -4.67 -3.65
C PRO A 325 -8.42 -5.71 -4.50
N MET A 326 -9.08 -6.24 -5.53
CA MET A 326 -8.52 -7.33 -6.33
C MET A 326 -7.59 -6.86 -7.45
N PRO A 327 -6.35 -7.37 -7.54
CA PRO A 327 -5.40 -6.96 -8.57
C PRO A 327 -5.67 -7.65 -9.92
N THR A 328 -6.38 -6.94 -10.79
CA THR A 328 -6.92 -7.44 -12.07
C THR A 328 -5.87 -7.72 -13.14
N GLN A 329 -4.65 -7.21 -12.99
CA GLN A 329 -3.50 -7.47 -13.89
C GLN A 329 -2.45 -8.40 -13.26
N GLY A 330 -2.82 -9.08 -12.18
CA GLY A 330 -1.90 -9.89 -11.39
C GLY A 330 -1.11 -9.07 -10.37
N MET A 331 -0.16 -9.72 -9.71
CA MET A 331 0.63 -9.15 -8.61
C MET A 331 2.13 -9.42 -8.80
N ASP A 332 2.96 -8.55 -8.25
CA ASP A 332 4.44 -8.70 -8.16
C ASP A 332 4.97 -8.77 -6.72
N ARG A 333 4.10 -8.62 -5.73
CA ARG A 333 4.34 -8.86 -4.31
C ARG A 333 3.97 -10.29 -3.91
N LEU A 334 4.46 -10.77 -2.77
CA LEU A 334 4.20 -12.15 -2.33
C LEU A 334 2.93 -12.30 -1.50
N TYR A 335 2.55 -11.26 -0.75
CA TYR A 335 1.47 -11.35 0.23
C TYR A 335 0.40 -10.29 -0.04
N LEU A 336 -0.86 -10.73 -0.20
CA LEU A 336 -2.01 -9.85 -0.37
C LEU A 336 -2.85 -9.90 0.91
N GLY A 337 -2.68 -8.89 1.75
CA GLY A 337 -3.40 -8.74 3.01
C GLY A 337 -4.61 -7.81 2.92
N GLU A 338 -5.41 -7.83 3.98
CA GLU A 338 -6.61 -7.02 4.17
C GLU A 338 -6.27 -5.51 4.21
N GLN A 339 -7.08 -4.66 3.56
CA GLN A 339 -6.78 -3.24 3.36
C GLN A 339 -7.56 -2.30 4.30
N HIS A 340 -7.59 -2.59 5.61
CA HIS A 340 -8.32 -1.78 6.59
C HIS A 340 -7.84 -0.33 6.67
N GLU A 341 -6.53 -0.05 6.50
CA GLU A 341 -5.99 1.32 6.51
C GLU A 341 -6.66 2.17 5.43
N LEU A 342 -6.61 1.70 4.19
CA LEU A 342 -7.19 2.38 3.03
C LEU A 342 -8.65 2.75 3.24
N HIS A 343 -9.43 1.81 3.76
CA HIS A 343 -10.85 2.00 4.02
C HIS A 343 -11.12 2.96 5.19
N SER A 344 -10.34 2.89 6.28
CA SER A 344 -10.46 3.84 7.39
C SER A 344 -10.19 5.28 6.95
N VAL A 345 -9.20 5.49 6.08
CA VAL A 345 -8.86 6.81 5.53
C VAL A 345 -10.01 7.34 4.70
N ALA A 346 -10.53 6.54 3.76
CA ALA A 346 -11.67 6.96 2.96
C ALA A 346 -12.93 7.22 3.81
N HIS A 347 -13.14 6.43 4.86
CA HIS A 347 -14.28 6.61 5.76
C HIS A 347 -14.19 7.92 6.54
N LEU A 348 -13.05 8.19 7.18
CA LEU A 348 -12.88 9.30 8.10
C LEU A 348 -12.61 10.64 7.40
N LEU A 349 -11.81 10.62 6.33
CA LEU A 349 -11.33 11.83 5.65
C LEU A 349 -12.13 12.14 4.38
N LEU A 350 -12.50 11.11 3.59
CA LEU A 350 -13.34 11.32 2.40
C LEU A 350 -14.84 11.23 2.71
N LYS A 351 -15.20 10.88 3.95
CA LYS A 351 -16.59 10.74 4.43
C LYS A 351 -17.39 9.73 3.60
N ASP A 352 -16.73 8.66 3.15
CA ASP A 352 -17.36 7.60 2.36
C ASP A 352 -17.97 6.52 3.28
N PRO A 353 -19.30 6.30 3.27
CA PRO A 353 -19.94 5.32 4.13
C PRO A 353 -19.68 3.87 3.67
N ASP A 354 -19.43 3.63 2.38
CA ASP A 354 -19.09 2.29 1.89
C ASP A 354 -17.72 1.86 2.47
N ALA A 355 -16.82 2.82 2.64
CA ALA A 355 -15.53 2.60 3.25
C ALA A 355 -15.63 2.13 4.70
N GLY A 356 -16.59 2.67 5.47
CA GLY A 356 -16.82 2.23 6.85
C GLY A 356 -17.25 0.76 6.93
N PHE A 357 -17.95 0.25 5.92
CA PHE A 357 -18.26 -1.18 5.83
C PHE A 357 -17.00 -2.01 5.56
N PHE A 358 -16.26 -1.67 4.50
CA PHE A 358 -15.08 -2.43 4.10
C PHE A 358 -13.98 -2.41 5.15
N GLU A 359 -13.80 -1.28 5.85
CA GLU A 359 -12.87 -1.18 6.97
C GLU A 359 -13.19 -2.23 8.05
N ARG A 360 -14.45 -2.29 8.49
CA ARG A 360 -14.85 -3.17 9.59
C ARG A 360 -14.64 -4.62 9.23
N VAL A 361 -14.99 -5.02 8.00
CA VAL A 361 -14.80 -6.39 7.55
C VAL A 361 -13.31 -6.74 7.41
N ALA A 362 -12.49 -5.85 6.84
CA ALA A 362 -11.04 -6.04 6.77
C ALA A 362 -10.40 -6.13 8.16
N LEU A 363 -10.85 -5.28 9.10
CA LEU A 363 -10.33 -5.26 10.47
C LEU A 363 -10.75 -6.51 11.26
N ASP A 364 -11.99 -6.99 11.08
CA ASP A 364 -12.46 -8.25 11.68
C ASP A 364 -11.57 -9.43 11.26
N ILE A 365 -11.19 -9.50 9.98
CA ILE A 365 -10.29 -10.54 9.48
C ILE A 365 -8.89 -10.34 10.05
N ARG A 366 -8.34 -9.11 10.04
CA ARG A 366 -7.03 -8.81 10.65
C ARG A 366 -6.93 -9.20 12.12
N GLU A 367 -7.97 -8.97 12.91
CA GLU A 367 -8.02 -9.38 14.32
C GLU A 367 -7.93 -10.91 14.45
N LYS A 368 -8.60 -11.65 13.57
CA LYS A 368 -8.59 -13.12 13.53
C LYS A 368 -7.27 -13.69 13.03
N THR A 369 -6.66 -13.08 12.02
CA THR A 369 -5.36 -13.52 11.49
C THR A 369 -4.25 -13.26 12.51
N GLN A 370 -4.22 -12.09 13.16
CA GLN A 370 -3.25 -11.81 14.21
C GLN A 370 -3.39 -12.76 15.40
N GLU A 371 -4.62 -13.07 15.81
CA GLU A 371 -4.85 -14.03 16.89
C GLU A 371 -4.40 -15.45 16.50
N SER A 372 -4.67 -15.86 15.26
CA SER A 372 -4.17 -17.13 14.70
C SER A 372 -2.64 -17.19 14.71
N ASN A 373 -2.00 -16.04 14.46
CA ASN A 373 -0.54 -15.86 14.43
C ASN A 373 0.06 -15.52 15.80
N LYS A 374 -0.69 -15.68 16.89
CA LYS A 374 -0.24 -15.47 18.28
C LYS A 374 0.35 -14.08 18.53
N GLY A 375 -0.27 -13.04 17.95
CA GLY A 375 0.11 -11.64 18.12
C GLY A 375 0.97 -11.07 16.98
N LYS A 376 1.58 -11.92 16.15
CA LYS A 376 2.29 -11.48 14.92
C LYS A 376 1.29 -11.05 13.85
N LEU A 377 1.67 -10.08 13.01
CA LEU A 377 0.80 -9.62 11.92
C LEU A 377 0.93 -10.51 10.68
N ILE A 378 2.03 -11.27 10.58
CA ILE A 378 2.30 -12.20 9.49
C ILE A 378 2.44 -13.61 10.08
N ASP A 379 2.06 -14.62 9.30
CA ASP A 379 2.27 -16.01 9.67
C ASP A 379 3.78 -16.27 9.91
N PRO A 380 4.18 -16.80 11.08
CA PRO A 380 5.59 -17.00 11.41
C PRO A 380 6.32 -17.99 10.49
N GLU A 381 5.61 -18.99 9.95
CA GLU A 381 6.16 -19.98 9.03
C GLU A 381 6.38 -19.37 7.65
N ILE A 382 5.43 -18.57 7.16
CA ILE A 382 5.60 -17.79 5.93
C ILE A 382 6.75 -16.80 6.09
N SER A 383 6.74 -16.04 7.18
CA SER A 383 7.74 -15.00 7.43
C SER A 383 9.17 -15.53 7.51
N SER A 384 9.39 -16.79 7.90
CA SER A 384 10.73 -17.38 8.06
C SER A 384 11.24 -18.13 6.83
N LYS A 385 10.38 -18.37 5.84
CA LYS A 385 10.71 -19.14 4.63
C LYS A 385 10.61 -18.31 3.36
N CYS A 386 9.64 -17.41 3.28
CA CYS A 386 9.37 -16.65 2.07
C CYS A 386 10.14 -15.33 2.07
N HIS A 387 10.58 -14.88 0.89
CA HIS A 387 11.22 -13.57 0.69
C HIS A 387 10.73 -12.98 -0.63
N GLU A 388 10.34 -11.71 -0.64
CA GLU A 388 10.07 -10.99 -1.88
C GLU A 388 11.37 -10.83 -2.69
N VAL A 389 11.25 -10.42 -3.95
CA VAL A 389 12.41 -10.19 -4.83
C VAL A 389 13.43 -9.25 -4.18
N GLU A 390 12.94 -8.28 -3.41
CA GLU A 390 13.77 -7.25 -2.80
C GLU A 390 13.83 -7.32 -1.26
N ASP A 391 12.83 -7.94 -0.63
CA ASP A 391 12.54 -7.75 0.79
C ASP A 391 12.28 -9.07 1.54
N PRO A 392 12.99 -9.34 2.64
CA PRO A 392 12.62 -10.43 3.54
C PRO A 392 11.22 -10.25 4.12
N MET A 393 10.43 -11.32 4.23
CA MET A 393 9.06 -11.24 4.75
C MET A 393 9.01 -10.81 6.22
N GLU A 394 10.07 -11.04 6.99
CA GLU A 394 10.18 -10.57 8.38
C GLU A 394 10.03 -9.05 8.49
N ILE A 395 10.54 -8.29 7.52
CA ILE A 395 10.47 -6.82 7.53
C ILE A 395 9.04 -6.34 7.26
N LYS A 396 8.21 -7.14 6.59
CA LYS A 396 6.80 -6.78 6.33
C LYS A 396 5.98 -6.62 7.61
N GLU A 397 6.40 -7.17 8.75
CA GLU A 397 5.82 -6.85 10.06
C GLU A 397 5.85 -5.34 10.34
N SER A 398 6.93 -4.65 9.93
CA SER A 398 7.09 -3.20 10.09
C SER A 398 6.13 -2.40 9.20
N GLU A 399 5.81 -2.88 8.00
CA GLU A 399 4.82 -2.26 7.12
C GLU A 399 3.40 -2.48 7.66
N MET A 400 3.10 -3.70 8.11
CA MET A 400 1.78 -4.07 8.63
C MET A 400 1.43 -3.29 9.90
N ILE A 401 2.38 -3.08 10.84
CA ILE A 401 2.10 -2.29 12.04
C ILE A 401 1.81 -0.83 11.70
N HIS A 402 2.42 -0.30 10.63
CA HIS A 402 2.15 1.06 10.18
C HIS A 402 0.70 1.25 9.72
N ALA A 403 0.14 0.23 9.04
CA ALA A 403 -1.25 0.19 8.63
C ALA A 403 -2.24 0.05 9.80
N ILE A 404 -1.77 -0.25 11.02
CA ILE A 404 -2.56 -0.29 12.27
C ILE A 404 -2.48 1.03 13.03
N SER A 405 -1.28 1.57 13.19
CA SER A 405 -1.05 2.77 14.02
C SER A 405 -1.64 4.04 13.41
N LYS A 406 -1.75 4.12 12.08
CA LYS A 406 -2.36 5.25 11.37
C LYS A 406 -3.88 5.35 11.61
N PRO A 407 -4.70 4.32 11.29
CA PRO A 407 -6.13 4.35 11.60
C PRO A 407 -6.40 4.53 13.09
N TYR A 408 -5.58 3.94 13.97
CA TYR A 408 -5.68 4.14 15.42
C TYR A 408 -5.75 5.63 15.79
N LEU A 409 -4.77 6.42 15.33
CA LEU A 409 -4.72 7.85 15.60
C LEU A 409 -5.86 8.61 14.91
N LEU A 410 -6.18 8.26 13.66
CA LEU A 410 -7.25 8.92 12.91
C LEU A 410 -8.61 8.74 13.62
N HIS A 411 -8.96 7.54 14.06
CA HIS A 411 -10.20 7.33 14.83
C HIS A 411 -10.20 8.12 16.14
N ARG A 412 -9.09 8.15 16.89
CA ARG A 412 -9.04 8.97 18.11
C ARG A 412 -9.31 10.46 17.84
N MET A 413 -8.87 10.97 16.70
CA MET A 413 -9.01 12.39 16.35
C MET A 413 -10.32 12.72 15.61
N MET A 414 -10.92 11.77 14.89
CA MET A 414 -11.91 12.09 13.85
C MET A 414 -13.19 11.21 13.85
N ASP A 415 -13.29 10.18 14.69
CA ASP A 415 -14.43 9.23 14.68
C ASP A 415 -15.79 9.93 14.87
N GLY A 416 -15.82 11.01 15.66
CA GLY A 416 -17.05 11.79 15.88
C GLY A 416 -17.59 12.53 14.65
N GLU A 417 -16.80 12.62 13.58
CA GLU A 417 -17.20 13.20 12.29
C GLU A 417 -17.44 12.13 11.20
N ALA A 418 -17.36 10.84 11.55
CA ALA A 418 -17.52 9.76 10.58
C ALA A 418 -19.00 9.55 10.23
N PRO A 419 -19.34 9.28 8.95
CA PRO A 419 -20.70 8.89 8.59
C PRO A 419 -21.03 7.50 9.13
N ASP A 420 -22.31 7.14 9.19
CA ASP A 420 -22.68 5.76 9.47
C ASP A 420 -22.24 4.84 8.32
N PRO A 421 -21.65 3.66 8.61
CA PRO A 421 -21.28 2.68 7.58
C PRO A 421 -22.49 2.19 6.79
N THR A 422 -22.31 2.02 5.48
CA THR A 422 -23.31 1.37 4.61
C THR A 422 -23.55 -0.08 5.03
N THR A 423 -24.78 -0.57 4.87
CA THR A 423 -25.10 -1.96 5.22
C THR A 423 -24.57 -2.95 4.19
N ARG A 424 -24.45 -4.23 4.58
CA ARG A 424 -23.97 -5.29 3.69
C ARG A 424 -24.88 -5.48 2.47
N GLU A 425 -26.18 -5.39 2.69
CA GLU A 425 -27.22 -5.55 1.68
C GLU A 425 -27.11 -4.44 0.63
N GLU A 426 -26.95 -3.19 1.07
CA GLU A 426 -26.74 -2.04 0.17
C GLU A 426 -25.43 -2.15 -0.62
N ILE A 427 -24.34 -2.62 0.00
CA ILE A 427 -23.07 -2.87 -0.71
C ILE A 427 -23.26 -3.94 -1.80
N GLN A 428 -23.98 -5.01 -1.51
CA GLN A 428 -24.27 -6.06 -2.49
C GLN A 428 -25.08 -5.53 -3.67
N GLU A 429 -26.14 -4.78 -3.40
CA GLU A 429 -27.00 -4.20 -4.43
C GLU A 429 -26.23 -3.18 -5.30
N LYS A 430 -25.45 -2.31 -4.66
CA LYS A 430 -24.75 -1.19 -5.33
C LYS A 430 -23.65 -1.63 -6.28
N PHE A 431 -22.92 -2.69 -5.92
CA PHE A 431 -21.71 -3.06 -6.64
C PHE A 431 -21.88 -4.28 -7.55
N ASN A 432 -22.98 -5.03 -7.49
CA ASN A 432 -23.24 -6.07 -8.48
C ASN A 432 -23.32 -5.46 -9.89
N GLY A 433 -22.77 -6.19 -10.86
CA GLY A 433 -22.75 -5.81 -12.26
C GLY A 433 -21.34 -5.56 -12.80
N VAL A 434 -21.30 -5.03 -14.02
CA VAL A 434 -20.07 -4.85 -14.79
C VAL A 434 -19.58 -3.40 -14.74
N LYS A 435 -18.26 -3.24 -14.72
CA LYS A 435 -17.59 -1.97 -14.97
C LYS A 435 -16.41 -2.17 -15.90
N LEU A 436 -16.33 -1.30 -16.92
CA LEU A 436 -15.21 -1.24 -17.84
C LEU A 436 -14.22 -0.14 -17.46
N PHE A 437 -12.94 -0.49 -17.55
CA PHE A 437 -11.82 0.42 -17.35
C PHE A 437 -10.99 0.47 -18.63
N PRO A 438 -11.43 1.25 -19.64
CA PRO A 438 -10.81 1.24 -20.97
C PRO A 438 -9.39 1.81 -20.94
N HIS A 439 -9.12 2.75 -20.03
CA HIS A 439 -7.82 3.39 -19.88
C HIS A 439 -6.89 2.65 -18.93
N SER A 440 -7.36 1.66 -18.18
CA SER A 440 -6.56 0.68 -17.47
C SER A 440 -6.39 -0.63 -18.27
N GLY A 441 -7.34 -0.89 -19.17
CA GLY A 441 -7.35 -2.05 -20.05
C GLY A 441 -7.90 -3.31 -19.41
N PHE A 442 -9.02 -3.22 -18.67
CA PHE A 442 -9.72 -4.40 -18.14
C PHE A 442 -11.24 -4.21 -18.00
N ALA A 443 -11.94 -5.34 -17.92
CA ALA A 443 -13.35 -5.45 -17.54
C ALA A 443 -13.45 -6.15 -16.18
N PHE A 444 -14.37 -5.71 -15.33
CA PHE A 444 -14.60 -6.26 -14.00
C PHE A 444 -16.09 -6.53 -13.81
N HIS A 445 -16.44 -7.72 -13.33
CA HIS A 445 -17.80 -8.15 -13.08
C HIS A 445 -17.94 -8.64 -11.65
N ARG A 446 -18.85 -8.04 -10.89
CA ARG A 446 -19.22 -8.50 -9.55
C ARG A 446 -20.56 -9.19 -9.63
N HIS A 447 -20.62 -10.42 -9.10
CA HIS A 447 -21.81 -11.24 -9.14
C HIS A 447 -22.01 -11.94 -7.80
N THR A 448 -23.16 -12.57 -7.61
CA THR A 448 -23.55 -13.21 -6.33
C THR A 448 -22.63 -14.35 -5.87
N LYS A 449 -21.73 -14.82 -6.74
CA LYS A 449 -20.76 -15.90 -6.48
C LYS A 449 -19.31 -15.43 -6.31
N GLY A 450 -19.02 -14.14 -6.52
CA GLY A 450 -17.66 -13.63 -6.47
C GLY A 450 -17.43 -12.50 -7.47
N GLN A 451 -16.24 -12.50 -8.08
CA GLN A 451 -15.80 -11.46 -9.00
C GLN A 451 -15.04 -12.08 -10.17
N THR A 452 -15.26 -11.57 -11.37
CA THR A 452 -14.53 -11.99 -12.57
C THR A 452 -13.89 -10.79 -13.23
N SER A 453 -12.62 -10.90 -13.64
CA SER A 453 -11.95 -9.88 -14.45
C SER A 453 -11.31 -10.46 -15.70
N LEU A 454 -11.20 -9.61 -16.73
CA LEU A 454 -10.38 -9.83 -17.92
C LEU A 454 -9.56 -8.57 -18.19
N ALA A 455 -8.25 -8.68 -18.12
CA ALA A 455 -7.32 -7.64 -18.51
C ALA A 455 -6.67 -7.93 -19.86
N TRP A 456 -6.45 -6.88 -20.64
CA TRP A 456 -5.88 -6.94 -21.99
C TRP A 456 -4.72 -5.98 -22.23
N ARG A 457 -4.39 -5.14 -21.24
CA ARG A 457 -3.18 -4.33 -21.23
C ARG A 457 -2.21 -4.83 -20.18
N ASN A 458 -0.93 -4.54 -20.38
CA ASN A 458 0.19 -4.87 -19.50
C ASN A 458 0.35 -6.39 -19.34
N TYR A 459 -0.40 -6.97 -18.40
CA TYR A 459 -0.48 -8.40 -18.18
C TYR A 459 -1.87 -8.89 -18.59
N VAL A 460 -1.93 -9.55 -19.75
CA VAL A 460 -3.16 -10.12 -20.30
C VAL A 460 -3.54 -11.35 -19.49
N THR A 461 -4.59 -11.25 -18.67
CA THR A 461 -4.97 -12.28 -17.69
C THR A 461 -6.48 -12.27 -17.47
N ALA A 462 -7.03 -13.39 -17.03
CA ALA A 462 -8.39 -13.46 -16.52
C ALA A 462 -8.43 -14.14 -15.15
N LEU A 463 -9.13 -13.51 -14.20
CA LEU A 463 -9.14 -13.91 -12.79
C LEU A 463 -10.58 -14.11 -12.31
N PRO A 464 -10.98 -15.33 -11.91
CA PRO A 464 -12.33 -15.64 -11.47
C PRO A 464 -12.42 -15.87 -9.96
N TRP A 465 -12.33 -14.81 -9.16
CA TRP A 465 -12.39 -14.92 -7.71
C TRP A 465 -13.74 -15.41 -7.19
N THR A 466 -13.70 -16.25 -6.16
CA THR A 466 -14.89 -16.71 -5.45
C THR A 466 -15.36 -15.66 -4.44
N ARG A 467 -16.52 -15.89 -3.81
CA ARG A 467 -17.06 -14.97 -2.78
C ARG A 467 -16.17 -14.85 -1.54
N GLU A 468 -15.34 -15.85 -1.28
CA GLU A 468 -14.34 -15.87 -0.22
C GLU A 468 -13.12 -14.98 -0.53
N GLY A 469 -13.04 -14.43 -1.75
CA GLY A 469 -12.18 -13.29 -2.06
C GLY A 469 -10.70 -13.62 -2.18
N VAL A 470 -9.86 -12.70 -1.68
CA VAL A 470 -8.40 -12.73 -1.79
C VAL A 470 -7.75 -14.04 -1.37
N HIS A 471 -8.32 -14.76 -0.41
CA HIS A 471 -7.69 -15.95 0.14
C HIS A 471 -7.81 -17.19 -0.75
N THR A 472 -8.56 -17.15 -1.87
CA THR A 472 -8.83 -18.36 -2.67
C THR A 472 -8.02 -18.47 -3.95
N ILE A 473 -8.02 -17.42 -4.77
CA ILE A 473 -7.41 -17.44 -6.10
C ILE A 473 -6.30 -16.41 -6.15
N GLY A 474 -5.08 -16.91 -6.32
CA GLY A 474 -3.88 -16.10 -6.42
C GLY A 474 -3.89 -15.27 -7.70
N PRO A 475 -3.64 -13.94 -7.61
CA PRO A 475 -3.65 -13.04 -8.76
C PRO A 475 -2.39 -13.21 -9.61
N SER A 476 -2.29 -14.33 -10.30
CA SER A 476 -1.13 -14.63 -11.15
C SER A 476 -1.28 -14.04 -12.54
N ARG A 477 -0.14 -13.67 -13.12
CA ARG A 477 -0.06 -13.26 -14.53
C ARG A 477 -0.42 -14.45 -15.41
N TRP A 478 -1.13 -14.19 -16.52
CA TRP A 478 -1.56 -15.20 -17.50
C TRP A 478 -2.63 -16.19 -17.02
N SER A 479 -3.23 -16.01 -15.84
CA SER A 479 -4.30 -16.87 -15.35
C SER A 479 -5.41 -17.03 -16.40
N MET A 480 -5.92 -18.25 -16.52
CA MET A 480 -6.98 -18.68 -17.46
C MET A 480 -6.68 -18.54 -18.97
N LEU A 481 -5.55 -17.94 -19.35
CA LEU A 481 -5.18 -17.68 -20.75
C LEU A 481 -3.82 -18.33 -21.09
N ALA A 482 -3.45 -18.36 -22.37
CA ALA A 482 -2.21 -18.96 -22.79
C ALA A 482 -0.97 -18.13 -22.41
N LYS A 483 0.01 -18.84 -21.85
CA LYS A 483 1.42 -18.47 -21.89
C LYS A 483 2.11 -19.29 -22.98
N VAL A 484 2.82 -18.62 -23.88
CA VAL A 484 3.54 -19.25 -25.00
C VAL A 484 4.98 -18.78 -25.05
N GLN A 485 5.92 -19.72 -25.16
CA GLN A 485 7.34 -19.44 -25.40
C GLN A 485 7.71 -19.99 -26.77
N VAL A 486 8.32 -19.13 -27.60
CA VAL A 486 8.75 -19.45 -28.95
C VAL A 486 10.26 -19.24 -29.02
N LYS A 487 10.95 -20.24 -29.53
CA LYS A 487 12.41 -20.25 -29.64
C LYS A 487 12.89 -19.01 -30.39
N ASP A 488 13.93 -18.36 -29.86
CA ASP A 488 14.57 -17.17 -30.43
C ASP A 488 13.63 -15.96 -30.62
N LYS A 489 12.48 -15.93 -29.94
CA LYS A 489 11.50 -14.83 -29.98
C LYS A 489 11.20 -14.32 -28.56
N PRO A 490 11.62 -13.10 -28.20
CA PRO A 490 11.24 -12.47 -26.95
C PRO A 490 9.74 -12.42 -26.74
N GLU A 491 9.31 -12.48 -25.47
CA GLU A 491 7.92 -12.26 -25.10
C GLU A 491 7.48 -10.85 -25.50
N SER A 492 6.36 -10.75 -26.20
CA SER A 492 5.79 -9.47 -26.60
C SER A 492 4.28 -9.60 -26.77
N HIS A 493 3.58 -8.47 -26.61
CA HIS A 493 2.13 -8.36 -26.65
C HIS A 493 1.75 -7.21 -27.57
N ASN A 494 0.97 -7.49 -28.59
CA ASN A 494 0.44 -6.49 -29.50
C ASN A 494 -1.06 -6.72 -29.67
N LEU A 495 -1.85 -5.96 -28.91
CA LEU A 495 -3.30 -6.03 -28.95
C LEU A 495 -3.80 -5.50 -30.30
N VAL A 496 -4.36 -6.38 -31.12
CA VAL A 496 -4.85 -6.04 -32.46
C VAL A 496 -6.32 -5.67 -32.44
N THR A 497 -7.11 -6.33 -31.61
CA THR A 497 -8.53 -6.03 -31.47
C THR A 497 -8.98 -6.39 -30.06
N MET A 498 -9.76 -5.50 -29.45
CA MET A 498 -10.55 -5.76 -28.26
C MET A 498 -11.97 -5.27 -28.50
N ARG A 499 -12.96 -6.14 -28.25
CA ARG A 499 -14.37 -5.76 -28.20
C ARG A 499 -14.98 -6.36 -26.96
N VAL A 500 -15.55 -5.52 -26.12
CA VAL A 500 -16.31 -5.95 -24.94
C VAL A 500 -17.77 -5.60 -25.17
N ASN A 501 -18.64 -6.61 -25.05
CA ASN A 501 -20.09 -6.47 -25.03
C ASN A 501 -20.53 -6.56 -23.56
N GLU A 502 -20.73 -5.39 -22.97
CA GLU A 502 -21.19 -5.23 -21.59
C GLU A 502 -22.71 -5.40 -21.49
N LYS A 503 -23.13 -6.03 -20.40
CA LYS A 503 -24.51 -6.11 -19.90
C LYS A 503 -24.50 -5.70 -18.43
N ASP A 504 -25.67 -5.42 -17.89
CA ASP A 504 -25.81 -5.01 -16.48
C ASP A 504 -25.19 -6.04 -15.52
N ASP A 505 -25.35 -7.33 -15.79
CA ASP A 505 -24.91 -8.45 -14.93
C ASP A 505 -24.10 -9.50 -15.73
N GLY A 506 -23.16 -9.04 -16.55
CA GLY A 506 -22.23 -9.92 -17.26
C GLY A 506 -21.60 -9.28 -18.48
N PHE A 507 -20.53 -9.87 -18.99
CA PHE A 507 -19.88 -9.37 -20.20
C PHE A 507 -19.35 -10.51 -21.06
N ALA A 508 -19.21 -10.22 -22.36
CA ALA A 508 -18.48 -11.07 -23.30
C ALA A 508 -17.42 -10.24 -24.02
N ALA A 509 -16.20 -10.74 -24.10
CA ALA A 509 -15.06 -10.09 -24.71
C ALA A 509 -14.48 -10.95 -25.83
N LEU A 510 -14.16 -10.29 -26.94
CA LEU A 510 -13.41 -10.84 -28.05
C LEU A 510 -12.08 -10.10 -28.16
N MET A 511 -10.98 -10.85 -28.06
CA MET A 511 -9.62 -10.32 -28.11
C MET A 511 -8.81 -11.02 -29.19
N GLU A 512 -8.05 -10.25 -29.97
CA GLU A 512 -6.94 -10.75 -30.78
C GLU A 512 -5.65 -10.07 -30.32
N ASN A 513 -4.66 -10.87 -29.93
CA ASN A 513 -3.34 -10.42 -29.52
C ASN A 513 -2.27 -11.14 -30.35
N HIS A 514 -1.24 -10.42 -30.78
CA HIS A 514 -0.08 -10.99 -31.46
C HIS A 514 1.07 -11.13 -30.45
N ARG A 515 1.51 -12.38 -30.24
CA ARG A 515 2.49 -12.78 -29.22
C ARG A 515 3.83 -13.13 -29.86
N ALA A 516 4.89 -13.12 -29.04
CA ALA A 516 6.25 -13.54 -29.43
C ALA A 516 6.74 -12.87 -30.72
N GLN A 517 6.84 -11.55 -30.71
CA GLN A 517 7.17 -10.69 -31.86
C GLN A 517 6.25 -10.87 -33.07
N ASN A 518 4.95 -11.05 -32.82
CA ASN A 518 3.91 -11.30 -33.79
C ASN A 518 3.95 -12.68 -34.48
N SER A 519 4.79 -13.61 -34.02
CA SER A 519 4.90 -14.97 -34.57
C SER A 519 3.65 -15.81 -34.30
N ILE A 520 2.97 -15.55 -33.18
CA ILE A 520 1.75 -16.28 -32.78
C ILE A 520 0.56 -15.31 -32.72
N ARG A 521 -0.57 -15.69 -33.31
CA ARG A 521 -1.87 -15.05 -33.10
C ARG A 521 -2.63 -15.78 -31.99
N GLN A 522 -3.00 -15.05 -30.95
CA GLN A 522 -3.87 -15.50 -29.87
C GLN A 522 -5.25 -14.87 -30.07
N ARG A 523 -6.29 -15.70 -30.17
CA ARG A 523 -7.69 -15.28 -30.19
C ARG A 523 -8.39 -15.80 -28.96
N VAL A 524 -9.07 -14.92 -28.23
CA VAL A 524 -9.79 -15.25 -27.00
C VAL A 524 -11.24 -14.79 -27.12
N LEU A 525 -12.17 -15.69 -26.81
CA LEU A 525 -13.52 -15.37 -26.39
C LEU A 525 -13.59 -15.64 -24.88
N PHE A 526 -13.89 -14.62 -24.10
CA PHE A 526 -14.06 -14.74 -22.65
C PHE A 526 -15.41 -14.16 -22.26
N ALA A 527 -16.18 -14.83 -21.41
CA ALA A 527 -17.43 -14.31 -20.89
C ALA A 527 -17.59 -14.60 -19.40
N SER A 528 -18.16 -13.63 -18.68
CA SER A 528 -18.61 -13.79 -17.30
C SER A 528 -20.14 -13.68 -17.28
N LEU A 529 -20.79 -14.66 -16.64
CA LEU A 529 -22.25 -14.82 -16.63
C LEU A 529 -22.85 -14.43 -15.26
N PRO A 530 -24.15 -14.03 -15.21
CA PRO A 530 -24.85 -13.64 -13.98
C PRO A 530 -24.73 -14.65 -12.82
N ASP A 531 -24.72 -15.94 -13.14
CA ASP A 531 -24.67 -17.01 -12.15
C ASP A 531 -23.25 -17.35 -11.66
N GLY A 532 -22.26 -16.55 -12.07
CA GLY A 532 -20.85 -16.70 -11.74
C GLY A 532 -20.09 -17.73 -12.56
N ARG A 533 -20.73 -18.35 -13.56
CA ARG A 533 -20.00 -19.17 -14.53
C ARG A 533 -19.16 -18.27 -15.45
N ILE A 534 -18.00 -18.78 -15.81
CA ILE A 534 -17.11 -18.17 -16.80
C ILE A 534 -16.99 -19.08 -18.01
N LEU A 535 -16.91 -18.49 -19.19
CA LEU A 535 -16.58 -19.18 -20.43
C LEU A 535 -15.24 -18.64 -20.93
N SER A 536 -14.25 -19.51 -21.15
CA SER A 536 -13.01 -19.16 -21.83
C SER A 536 -12.85 -20.07 -23.04
N SER A 537 -12.62 -19.49 -24.20
CA SER A 537 -12.26 -20.20 -25.43
C SER A 537 -11.10 -19.48 -26.08
N GLU A 538 -10.01 -20.21 -26.30
CA GLU A 538 -8.77 -19.65 -26.79
C GLU A 538 -8.22 -20.46 -27.95
N LYS A 539 -7.66 -19.75 -28.95
CA LYS A 539 -6.96 -20.36 -30.09
C LYS A 539 -5.64 -19.67 -30.34
N LEU A 540 -4.57 -20.45 -30.35
CA LEU A 540 -3.24 -20.03 -30.80
C LEU A 540 -3.02 -20.47 -32.26
N HIS A 541 -2.47 -19.58 -33.09
CA HIS A 541 -2.17 -19.86 -34.48
C HIS A 541 -0.80 -19.28 -34.85
N ALA A 542 0.13 -20.14 -35.27
CA ALA A 542 1.39 -19.69 -35.83
C ALA A 542 1.16 -18.89 -37.11
N ARG A 543 1.76 -17.70 -37.20
CA ARG A 543 1.66 -16.79 -38.36
C ARG A 543 2.84 -16.92 -39.31
N GLU A 544 3.87 -17.60 -38.86
CA GLU A 544 5.10 -17.93 -39.58
C GLU A 544 5.59 -19.28 -39.09
N ASP A 545 6.58 -19.85 -39.78
CA ASP A 545 7.27 -21.03 -39.31
C ASP A 545 8.05 -20.68 -38.05
N CYS A 546 7.68 -21.30 -36.93
CA CYS A 546 8.31 -21.07 -35.64
C CYS A 546 8.35 -22.36 -34.81
N VAL A 547 9.29 -22.43 -33.86
CA VAL A 547 9.40 -23.54 -32.91
C VAL A 547 8.83 -23.08 -31.57
N VAL A 548 7.73 -23.70 -31.15
CA VAL A 548 7.11 -23.45 -29.85
C VAL A 548 7.77 -24.34 -28.81
N GLU A 549 8.40 -23.74 -27.80
CA GLU A 549 9.12 -24.45 -26.74
C GLU A 549 8.21 -24.81 -25.57
N ARG A 550 7.22 -23.98 -25.28
CA ARG A 550 6.26 -24.19 -24.18
C ARG A 550 4.91 -23.53 -24.49
N VAL A 551 3.84 -24.22 -24.14
CA VAL A 551 2.46 -23.69 -24.10
C VAL A 551 1.81 -24.15 -22.81
N GLU A 552 1.26 -23.21 -22.06
CA GLU A 552 0.44 -23.47 -20.87
C GLU A 552 -0.86 -22.72 -21.04
N GLN A 553 -2.00 -23.40 -20.90
CA GLN A 553 -3.33 -22.81 -21.07
C GLN A 553 -4.23 -23.14 -19.89
N GLY A 554 -5.09 -22.19 -19.50
CA GLY A 554 -6.12 -22.44 -18.50
C GLY A 554 -5.61 -22.65 -17.07
N PHE A 555 -4.40 -22.18 -16.75
CA PHE A 555 -3.86 -22.35 -15.40
C PHE A 555 -4.47 -21.35 -14.41
N LEU A 556 -4.55 -21.76 -13.14
CA LEU A 556 -4.94 -20.93 -12.01
C LEU A 556 -4.01 -21.21 -10.83
N ARG A 557 -3.69 -20.18 -10.04
CA ARG A 557 -3.06 -20.38 -8.72
C ARG A 557 -4.07 -20.31 -7.63
N ILE A 558 -3.96 -21.22 -6.67
CA ILE A 558 -4.86 -21.32 -5.53
C ILE A 558 -4.05 -20.97 -4.28
N ILE A 559 -4.53 -20.00 -3.50
CA ILE A 559 -3.91 -19.60 -2.23
C ILE A 559 -4.49 -20.46 -1.14
N ASN A 560 -3.68 -21.09 -0.28
CA ASN A 560 -4.17 -21.97 0.78
C ASN A 560 -3.60 -21.59 2.16
N GLU A 561 -4.11 -20.49 2.70
CA GLU A 561 -3.73 -19.96 4.01
C GLU A 561 -4.31 -20.80 5.15
N ASN A 562 -3.65 -20.75 6.31
CA ASN A 562 -4.08 -21.41 7.54
C ASN A 562 -4.34 -20.38 8.65
N PHE A 563 -5.55 -19.84 8.69
CA PHE A 563 -6.03 -18.95 9.73
C PHE A 563 -7.28 -19.58 10.39
N PRO A 564 -7.12 -20.41 11.43
CA PRO A 564 -8.21 -21.19 12.02
C PRO A 564 -9.41 -20.37 12.54
N LEU A 565 -9.21 -19.07 12.80
CA LEU A 565 -10.25 -18.16 13.27
C LEU A 565 -10.97 -17.42 12.13
N VAL A 566 -10.47 -17.52 10.90
CA VAL A 566 -11.12 -16.97 9.70
C VAL A 566 -12.04 -18.04 9.12
N GLU A 567 -13.34 -17.83 9.28
CA GLU A 567 -14.35 -18.75 8.77
C GLU A 567 -14.38 -18.79 7.24
N GLY A 568 -14.70 -19.96 6.69
CA GLY A 568 -15.06 -20.08 5.29
C GLY A 568 -13.87 -19.93 4.34
N ASN A 569 -12.87 -20.82 4.47
CA ASN A 569 -11.90 -21.25 3.44
C ASN A 569 -10.41 -20.90 3.68
N CYS A 570 -9.96 -20.80 4.94
CA CYS A 570 -8.55 -20.63 5.37
C CYS A 570 -8.12 -21.68 6.41
N ASP A 571 -8.42 -22.97 6.19
CA ASP A 571 -8.09 -24.08 7.12
C ASP A 571 -6.79 -24.81 6.75
N GLY A 572 -5.96 -24.23 5.87
CA GLY A 572 -4.72 -24.83 5.39
C GLY A 572 -4.92 -26.02 4.44
N GLN A 573 -6.14 -26.29 3.97
CA GLN A 573 -6.43 -27.35 3.01
C GLN A 573 -7.53 -26.94 2.02
N ARG A 574 -7.47 -27.45 0.79
CA ARG A 574 -8.48 -27.15 -0.24
C ARG A 574 -8.89 -28.38 -1.00
N LYS A 575 -10.21 -28.54 -1.13
CA LYS A 575 -10.80 -29.59 -1.93
C LYS A 575 -11.12 -29.05 -3.32
N TYR A 576 -10.40 -29.54 -4.31
CA TYR A 576 -10.67 -29.27 -5.71
C TYR A 576 -11.68 -30.28 -6.25
N HIS A 577 -12.72 -29.81 -6.94
CA HIS A 577 -13.75 -30.63 -7.55
C HIS A 577 -13.63 -30.55 -9.08
N TYR A 578 -13.62 -31.71 -9.75
CA TYR A 578 -13.54 -31.84 -11.20
C TYR A 578 -14.62 -32.85 -11.68
N PRO A 579 -14.92 -32.96 -12.99
CA PRO A 579 -16.15 -33.60 -13.46
C PRO A 579 -16.48 -34.99 -12.91
N GLU A 580 -15.47 -35.80 -12.57
CA GLU A 580 -15.67 -37.18 -12.12
C GLU A 580 -15.25 -37.46 -10.67
N ASP A 581 -14.54 -36.54 -10.00
CA ASP A 581 -13.96 -36.78 -8.66
C ASP A 581 -13.55 -35.46 -7.95
N SER A 582 -12.86 -35.57 -6.82
CA SER A 582 -12.35 -34.45 -6.05
C SER A 582 -11.05 -34.80 -5.32
N LYS A 583 -10.12 -33.86 -5.23
CA LYS A 583 -8.81 -34.05 -4.58
C LYS A 583 -8.58 -33.01 -3.51
N LEU A 584 -8.05 -33.43 -2.36
CA LEU A 584 -7.68 -32.55 -1.25
C LEU A 584 -6.20 -32.18 -1.35
N PHE A 585 -5.90 -30.89 -1.29
CA PHE A 585 -4.55 -30.33 -1.27
C PHE A 585 -4.27 -29.67 0.07
N LYS A 586 -3.07 -29.87 0.63
CA LYS A 586 -2.63 -29.18 1.85
C LYS A 586 -1.72 -28.02 1.48
N GLY A 587 -1.89 -26.89 2.16
CA GLY A 587 -1.07 -25.69 1.98
C GLY A 587 0.13 -25.75 2.91
N PHE A 588 1.26 -25.24 2.43
CA PHE A 588 2.47 -25.09 3.22
C PHE A 588 3.39 -24.08 2.51
N PRO A 589 4.15 -23.26 3.26
CA PRO A 589 5.21 -22.45 2.67
C PRO A 589 6.44 -23.31 2.34
N SER A 590 6.96 -23.14 1.13
CA SER A 590 8.23 -23.75 0.68
C SER A 590 9.05 -22.77 -0.17
N THR A 591 10.37 -22.96 -0.14
CA THR A 591 11.35 -22.28 -1.00
C THR A 591 11.84 -23.17 -2.14
N ASP A 592 11.48 -24.46 -2.16
CA ASP A 592 11.84 -25.38 -3.24
C ASP A 592 10.76 -25.35 -4.33
N PRO A 593 11.05 -24.87 -5.55
CA PRO A 593 10.09 -24.90 -6.65
C PRO A 593 9.59 -26.31 -6.99
N ALA A 594 10.30 -27.36 -6.61
CA ALA A 594 9.87 -28.75 -6.80
C ALA A 594 8.68 -29.14 -5.91
N ASP A 595 8.39 -28.36 -4.87
CA ASP A 595 7.23 -28.57 -4.00
C ASP A 595 5.92 -28.02 -4.59
N ASP A 596 5.98 -27.29 -5.72
CA ASP A 596 4.79 -26.85 -6.45
C ASP A 596 3.99 -28.08 -6.91
N ILE A 597 2.74 -28.18 -6.42
CA ILE A 597 1.84 -29.26 -6.83
C ILE A 597 1.13 -28.85 -8.13
N ILE A 598 1.58 -29.42 -9.24
CA ILE A 598 0.90 -29.31 -10.54
C ILE A 598 -0.16 -30.41 -10.62
N PHE A 599 -1.41 -30.02 -10.91
CA PHE A 599 -2.53 -30.93 -11.09
C PHE A 599 -3.17 -30.68 -12.46
N ASP A 600 -2.92 -31.58 -13.39
CA ASP A 600 -3.48 -31.52 -14.75
C ASP A 600 -4.86 -32.17 -14.79
N LEU A 601 -5.84 -31.48 -15.38
CA LEU A 601 -7.23 -31.95 -15.45
C LEU A 601 -7.46 -33.13 -16.39
N ASN A 602 -6.46 -33.45 -17.22
CA ASN A 602 -6.53 -34.51 -18.21
C ASN A 602 -5.75 -35.77 -17.80
N ASP A 603 -5.04 -35.72 -16.67
CA ASP A 603 -4.35 -36.84 -16.05
C ASP A 603 -5.29 -37.55 -15.05
#